data_AF-A0A6N6RL97-F1
#
_entry.id   AF-A0A6N6RL97-F1
#
_cell.length_a   1.000
_cell.length_b   1.000
_cell.length_c   1.000
_cell.angle_alpha   90.00
_cell.angle_beta   90.00
_cell.angle_gamma   90.00
#
_symmetry.space_group_name_H-M   'P 1'
#
loop_
_entity.id
_entity.type
_entity.pdbx_description
1 polymer ?
#
loop_
_entity_poly.entity_id
_entity_poly.type
_entity_poly.pdbx_seq_one_letter_code
_entity_poly.pdbx_strand_id
1 'polypeptide(L)'
;MKSVAVLFALLFSILVRAEYNSTIFEFELNTKAGVVSAYINTTAGIPEDKMDEPRWLTYYLDPRPNQEYFHFHKELVEYTHVPWMDTLYLLVVEDSIHIDSIQSFSIANTIDWSYLWGDQILSEVDADDLDWLYSPPTRTATLSAELCEYSIQSHASNEGIENFWTEFEKLSALYDSKYERLHQKMVEADHSQTDAINREMQRLEEQTSVHLEILLSEYIGLKIVVITFCSC
;
A
#
# COMPACT_ATOMS: atom_id res chain seq x y z
N MET A 1 -21.03 -6.58 36.24
CA MET A 1 -21.11 -6.91 34.81
C MET A 1 -20.80 -5.74 33.88
N LYS A 2 -21.28 -4.50 34.11
CA LYS A 2 -20.97 -3.34 33.24
C LYS A 2 -19.47 -2.99 33.17
N SER A 3 -18.73 -3.16 34.28
CA SER A 3 -17.29 -2.83 34.33
C SER A 3 -16.38 -3.81 33.57
N VAL A 4 -16.81 -5.05 33.36
CA VAL A 4 -16.04 -6.07 32.60
C VAL A 4 -16.16 -5.81 31.10
N ALA A 5 -17.34 -5.40 30.62
CA ALA A 5 -17.57 -5.07 29.22
C ALA A 5 -16.76 -3.83 28.77
N VAL A 6 -16.62 -2.81 29.64
CA VAL A 6 -15.81 -1.62 29.35
C VAL A 6 -14.32 -1.96 29.27
N LEU A 7 -13.82 -2.80 30.19
CA LEU A 7 -12.43 -3.25 30.17
C LEU A 7 -12.13 -4.10 28.93
N PHE A 8 -13.06 -4.98 28.53
CA PHE A 8 -12.91 -5.80 27.34
C PHE A 8 -12.96 -4.95 26.05
N ALA A 9 -13.85 -3.96 25.97
CA ALA A 9 -13.88 -3.03 24.84
C ALA A 9 -12.60 -2.19 24.73
N LEU A 10 -12.04 -1.73 25.86
CA LEU A 10 -10.76 -1.00 25.89
C LEU A 10 -9.58 -1.89 25.49
N LEU A 11 -9.51 -3.12 26.02
CA LEU A 11 -8.46 -4.08 25.66
C LEU A 11 -8.54 -4.50 24.19
N PHE A 12 -9.75 -4.73 23.66
CA PHE A 12 -9.95 -5.05 22.26
C PHE A 12 -9.54 -3.89 21.34
N SER A 13 -9.86 -2.64 21.73
CA SER A 13 -9.44 -1.45 20.97
C SER A 13 -7.92 -1.26 20.94
N ILE A 14 -7.22 -1.64 22.02
CA ILE A 14 -5.75 -1.58 22.09
C ILE A 14 -5.11 -2.71 21.27
N LEU A 15 -5.68 -3.92 21.32
CA LEU A 15 -5.18 -5.08 20.55
C LEU A 15 -5.37 -4.89 19.05
N VAL A 16 -6.55 -4.42 18.62
CA VAL A 16 -6.81 -4.09 17.21
C VAL A 16 -5.91 -2.94 16.75
N ARG A 17 -5.59 -1.94 17.59
CA ARG A 17 -4.62 -0.89 17.21
C ARG A 17 -3.20 -1.41 17.00
N ALA A 18 -2.76 -2.37 17.80
CA ALA A 18 -1.40 -2.94 17.67
C ALA A 18 -1.26 -3.85 16.45
N GLU A 19 -2.37 -4.47 16.01
CA GLU A 19 -2.38 -5.42 14.90
C GLU A 19 -2.69 -4.80 13.55
N TYR A 20 -3.03 -3.50 13.41
CA TYR A 20 -3.52 -2.91 12.13
C TYR A 20 -2.90 -1.55 11.74
N ASN A 21 -1.97 -1.03 12.54
CA ASN A 21 -1.41 0.31 12.33
C ASN A 21 0.01 0.23 11.75
N SER A 22 0.29 1.09 10.77
CA SER A 22 1.65 1.49 10.40
C SER A 22 1.85 2.96 10.80
N THR A 23 3.09 3.42 10.76
CA THR A 23 3.41 4.83 11.02
C THR A 23 4.34 5.30 9.93
N ILE A 24 3.96 6.41 9.30
CA ILE A 24 4.86 7.16 8.43
C ILE A 24 5.65 8.11 9.33
N PHE A 25 6.97 7.96 9.30
CA PHE A 25 7.90 8.82 10.01
C PHE A 25 8.51 9.82 9.03
N GLU A 26 8.51 11.09 9.42
CA GLU A 26 9.34 12.13 8.81
C GLU A 26 10.61 12.27 9.64
N PHE A 27 11.76 12.06 9.00
CA PHE A 27 13.08 12.15 9.59
C PHE A 27 13.85 13.32 9.01
N GLU A 28 14.66 13.95 9.87
CA GLU A 28 15.79 14.75 9.44
C GLU A 28 17.08 13.92 9.57
N LEU A 29 17.71 13.64 8.44
CA LEU A 29 19.00 12.99 8.36
C LEU A 29 20.08 14.07 8.42
N ASN A 30 20.81 14.13 9.53
CA ASN A 30 22.00 14.97 9.60
C ASN A 30 23.17 14.21 8.95
N THR A 31 23.60 14.66 7.79
CA THR A 31 24.65 14.01 7.00
C THR A 31 25.91 14.85 6.97
N LYS A 32 27.03 14.27 6.53
CA LYS A 32 28.27 15.00 6.27
C LYS A 32 28.12 16.14 5.24
N ALA A 33 27.11 16.08 4.38
CA ALA A 33 26.85 17.06 3.32
C ALA A 33 25.77 18.10 3.69
N GLY A 34 25.03 17.90 4.78
CA GLY A 34 23.91 18.75 5.18
C GLY A 34 22.75 17.95 5.75
N VAL A 35 21.62 18.62 5.95
CA VAL A 35 20.37 18.00 6.46
C VAL A 35 19.50 17.58 5.28
N VAL A 36 18.93 16.37 5.35
CA VAL A 36 18.00 15.82 4.35
C VAL A 36 16.69 15.45 5.05
N SER A 37 15.55 15.90 4.51
CA SER A 37 14.24 15.38 4.93
C SER A 37 13.98 14.03 4.26
N ALA A 38 13.46 13.07 5.01
CA ALA A 38 13.26 11.70 4.57
C ALA A 38 11.98 11.12 5.17
N TYR A 39 11.24 10.33 4.39
CA TYR A 39 10.02 9.66 4.80
C TYR A 39 10.14 8.14 4.67
N ILE A 40 9.66 7.41 5.68
CA ILE A 40 9.57 5.95 5.69
C ILE A 40 8.27 5.51 6.36
N ASN A 41 7.63 4.48 5.82
CA ASN A 41 6.51 3.79 6.45
C ASN A 41 7.01 2.50 7.13
N THR A 42 6.66 2.28 8.39
CA THR A 42 6.95 1.03 9.11
C THR A 42 5.76 0.57 9.93
N THR A 43 5.58 -0.74 10.05
CA THR A 43 4.52 -1.35 10.87
C THR A 43 4.92 -1.49 12.33
N ALA A 44 6.15 -1.14 12.70
CA ALA A 44 6.69 -1.38 14.02
C ALA A 44 7.12 -0.05 14.67
N GLY A 45 6.65 0.16 15.90
CA GLY A 45 7.01 1.35 16.67
C GLY A 45 8.51 1.39 16.99
N ILE A 46 9.13 2.57 16.86
CA ILE A 46 10.54 2.78 17.16
C ILE A 46 10.70 2.90 18.69
N PRO A 47 11.48 2.03 19.35
CA PRO A 47 11.76 2.18 20.78
C PRO A 47 12.51 3.48 21.07
N GLU A 48 12.06 4.25 22.07
CA GLU A 48 12.68 5.54 22.43
C GLU A 48 14.16 5.41 22.74
N ASP A 49 14.59 4.31 23.39
CA ASP A 49 15.98 4.05 23.75
C ASP A 49 16.90 3.75 22.56
N LYS A 50 16.33 3.59 21.37
CA LYS A 50 17.04 3.27 20.13
C LYS A 50 17.14 4.41 19.13
N MET A 51 16.50 5.54 19.44
CA MET A 51 16.53 6.76 18.63
C MET A 51 17.94 7.35 18.47
N ASP A 52 18.83 7.14 19.44
CA ASP A 52 20.20 7.66 19.43
C ASP A 52 21.22 6.68 18.81
N GLU A 53 20.78 5.57 18.20
CA GLU A 53 21.64 4.56 17.57
C GLU A 53 21.46 4.55 16.03
N PRO A 54 22.12 5.45 15.26
CA PRO A 54 21.92 5.61 13.82
C PRO A 54 22.01 4.31 13.02
N ARG A 55 22.98 3.45 13.33
CA ARG A 55 23.13 2.15 12.65
C ARG A 55 21.99 1.20 12.97
N TRP A 56 21.50 1.19 14.21
CA TRP A 56 20.37 0.35 14.57
C TRP A 56 19.12 0.83 13.83
N LEU A 57 18.88 2.14 13.82
CA LEU A 57 17.75 2.75 13.11
C LEU A 57 17.78 2.44 11.62
N THR A 58 18.94 2.54 10.95
CA THR A 58 19.04 2.19 9.53
C THR A 58 18.63 0.74 9.27
N TYR A 59 19.14 -0.21 10.06
CA TYR A 59 18.77 -1.62 9.89
C TYR A 59 17.32 -1.94 10.26
N TYR A 60 16.74 -1.15 11.17
CA TYR A 60 15.38 -1.35 11.63
C TYR A 60 14.35 -0.79 10.66
N LEU A 61 14.61 0.42 10.16
CA LEU A 61 13.71 1.15 9.27
C LEU A 61 13.82 0.68 7.81
N ASP A 62 14.96 0.12 7.45
CA ASP A 62 15.20 -0.48 6.15
C ASP A 62 15.67 -1.92 6.36
N PRO A 63 14.83 -2.95 6.20
CA PRO A 63 15.21 -4.34 6.47
C PRO A 63 15.86 -5.07 5.28
N ARG A 64 16.19 -4.38 4.17
CA ARG A 64 16.88 -5.01 3.02
C ARG A 64 18.21 -5.67 3.43
N PRO A 65 18.57 -6.83 2.87
CA PRO A 65 19.81 -7.53 3.21
C PRO A 65 21.07 -6.78 2.71
N ASN A 66 22.14 -6.79 3.52
CA ASN A 66 23.46 -6.22 3.21
C ASN A 66 23.48 -4.71 2.89
N GLN A 67 22.87 -3.89 3.74
CA GLN A 67 22.78 -2.45 3.50
C GLN A 67 24.08 -1.69 3.76
N GLU A 68 24.71 -1.26 2.68
CA GLU A 68 25.66 -0.15 2.69
C GLU A 68 24.94 1.22 2.63
N TYR A 69 23.68 1.21 2.19
CA TYR A 69 22.84 2.39 1.97
C TYR A 69 21.55 2.30 2.78
N PHE A 70 21.12 3.44 3.29
CA PHE A 70 19.80 3.65 3.86
C PHE A 70 18.93 4.27 2.77
N HIS A 71 17.83 3.60 2.38
CA HIS A 71 16.91 4.21 1.42
C HIS A 71 15.61 4.67 2.07
N PHE A 72 15.06 5.72 1.48
CA PHE A 72 13.96 6.51 2.00
C PHE A 72 13.25 7.21 0.84
N HIS A 73 12.14 7.88 1.13
CA HIS A 73 11.42 8.72 0.18
C HIS A 73 11.65 10.18 0.51
N LYS A 74 11.78 11.04 -0.49
CA LYS A 74 12.03 12.47 -0.28
C LYS A 74 10.76 13.27 -0.12
N GLU A 75 9.64 12.74 -0.62
CA GLU A 75 8.38 13.46 -0.72
C GLU A 75 7.23 12.61 -0.17
N LEU A 76 6.31 13.28 0.51
CA LEU A 76 5.06 12.72 1.02
C LEU A 76 3.91 13.44 0.33
N VAL A 77 3.13 12.72 -0.48
CA VAL A 77 1.99 13.28 -1.21
C VAL A 77 0.69 12.91 -0.52
N GLU A 78 -0.08 13.92 -0.12
CA GLU A 78 -1.48 13.75 0.27
C GLU A 78 -2.35 13.51 -0.97
N TYR A 79 -2.82 12.28 -1.11
CA TYR A 79 -3.60 11.79 -2.23
C TYR A 79 -5.07 11.62 -1.84
N THR A 80 -5.95 12.45 -2.42
CA THR A 80 -7.35 12.61 -1.98
C THR A 80 -8.37 12.10 -3.01
N HIS A 81 -7.92 11.30 -3.97
CA HIS A 81 -8.77 10.81 -5.07
C HIS A 81 -9.41 9.43 -4.80
N VAL A 82 -9.34 8.94 -3.56
CA VAL A 82 -9.92 7.66 -3.14
C VAL A 82 -11.35 7.91 -2.62
N PRO A 83 -12.41 7.31 -3.21
CA PRO A 83 -13.80 7.67 -2.87
C PRO A 83 -14.23 7.36 -1.43
N TRP A 84 -13.58 6.39 -0.78
CA TRP A 84 -13.95 5.85 0.53
C TRP A 84 -12.96 6.23 1.64
N MET A 85 -12.04 7.14 1.36
CA MET A 85 -11.04 7.62 2.32
C MET A 85 -10.82 9.12 2.13
N ASP A 86 -10.67 9.86 3.24
CA ASP A 86 -10.47 11.32 3.18
C ASP A 86 -9.10 11.68 2.58
N THR A 87 -8.02 11.04 3.05
CA THR A 87 -6.65 11.28 2.59
C THR A 87 -5.85 9.99 2.65
N LEU A 88 -5.22 9.62 1.54
CA LEU A 88 -4.15 8.61 1.45
C LEU A 88 -2.80 9.32 1.42
N TYR A 89 -1.76 8.77 2.04
CA TYR A 89 -0.40 9.30 1.91
C TYR A 89 0.43 8.40 1.00
N LEU A 90 1.01 8.98 -0.06
CA LEU A 90 1.91 8.30 -0.98
C LEU A 90 3.36 8.71 -0.66
N LEU A 91 4.23 7.72 -0.47
CA LEU A 91 5.66 7.92 -0.35
C LEU A 91 6.29 7.89 -1.73
N VAL A 92 6.90 8.99 -2.16
CA VAL A 92 7.38 9.14 -3.54
C VAL A 92 8.79 9.73 -3.60
N VAL A 93 9.43 9.59 -4.76
CA VAL A 93 10.83 9.96 -4.99
C VAL A 93 11.77 9.16 -4.07
N GLU A 94 12.07 7.91 -4.45
CA GLU A 94 13.04 7.09 -3.72
C GLU A 94 14.45 7.68 -3.85
N ASP A 95 15.18 7.74 -2.74
CA ASP A 95 16.58 8.13 -2.69
C ASP A 95 17.32 7.26 -1.67
N SER A 96 18.65 7.24 -1.75
CA SER A 96 19.47 6.45 -0.86
C SER A 96 20.74 7.18 -0.45
N ILE A 97 21.17 6.98 0.79
CA ILE A 97 22.40 7.55 1.31
C ILE A 97 23.26 6.47 1.96
N HIS A 98 24.55 6.50 1.68
CA HIS A 98 25.49 5.58 2.33
C HIS A 98 25.46 5.78 3.85
N ILE A 99 25.32 4.71 4.62
CA ILE A 99 25.09 4.76 6.07
C ILE A 99 26.21 5.52 6.80
N ASP A 100 27.47 5.32 6.41
CA ASP A 100 28.61 6.04 7.01
C ASP A 100 28.63 7.55 6.71
N SER A 101 27.75 8.07 5.86
CA SER A 101 27.56 9.51 5.65
C SER A 101 26.55 10.13 6.62
N ILE A 102 25.77 9.31 7.32
CA ILE A 102 24.78 9.75 8.30
C ILE A 102 25.47 9.94 9.66
N GLN A 103 25.28 11.12 10.27
CA GLN A 103 25.83 11.47 11.57
C GLN A 103 24.81 11.25 12.68
N SER A 104 23.55 11.63 12.45
CA SER A 104 22.45 11.42 13.40
C SER A 104 21.09 11.44 12.70
N PHE A 105 20.08 10.93 13.39
CA PHE A 105 18.67 10.96 13.01
C PHE A 105 17.89 11.82 14.01
N SER A 106 16.85 12.48 13.54
CA SER A 106 15.80 13.02 14.41
C SER A 106 14.44 12.81 13.74
N ILE A 107 13.45 12.37 14.51
CA ILE A 107 12.07 12.33 14.03
C ILE A 107 11.52 13.75 14.13
N ALA A 108 11.13 14.30 12.99
CA ALA A 108 10.46 15.60 12.91
C ALA A 108 8.95 15.46 13.12
N ASN A 109 8.34 14.41 12.55
CA ASN A 109 6.90 14.17 12.62
C ASN A 109 6.57 12.67 12.50
N THR A 110 5.37 12.30 12.97
CA THR A 110 4.81 10.96 12.86
C THR A 110 3.36 11.03 12.41
N ILE A 111 3.00 10.25 11.41
CA ILE A 111 1.63 10.14 10.90
C ILE A 111 1.17 8.70 11.11
N ASP A 112 0.16 8.54 11.97
CA ASP A 112 -0.51 7.25 12.15
C ASP A 112 -1.20 6.84 10.86
N TRP A 113 -0.92 5.62 10.40
CA TRP A 113 -1.40 5.07 9.15
C TRP A 113 -1.87 3.62 9.37
N SER A 114 -2.51 2.99 8.39
CA SER A 114 -2.87 1.57 8.49
C SER A 114 -2.14 0.77 7.43
N TYR A 115 -1.54 -0.37 7.82
CA TYR A 115 -0.84 -1.23 6.86
C TYR A 115 -1.77 -2.00 5.93
N LEU A 116 -3.08 -2.03 6.24
CA LEU A 116 -4.09 -2.63 5.36
C LEU A 116 -4.19 -1.88 4.04
N TRP A 117 -3.62 -0.68 3.98
CA TRP A 117 -3.45 0.11 2.78
C TRP A 117 -2.06 -0.14 2.20
N GLY A 118 -2.06 -0.61 0.96
CA GLY A 118 -0.91 -0.57 0.09
C GLY A 118 -1.11 0.47 -1.00
N ASP A 119 -0.02 1.02 -1.48
CA ASP A 119 0.00 1.85 -2.67
C ASP A 119 1.14 1.41 -3.59
N GLN A 120 0.89 1.53 -4.88
CA GLN A 120 1.88 1.31 -5.92
C GLN A 120 1.68 2.36 -7.00
N ILE A 121 2.72 3.13 -7.28
CA ILE A 121 2.77 4.01 -8.44
C ILE A 121 3.56 3.29 -9.52
N LEU A 122 2.95 3.09 -10.68
CA LEU A 122 3.62 2.34 -11.75
C LEU A 122 4.71 3.17 -12.43
N SER A 123 4.70 4.50 -12.31
CA SER A 123 5.74 5.39 -12.83
C SER A 123 6.85 5.61 -11.81
N GLU A 124 8.07 5.82 -12.28
CA GLU A 124 9.06 6.55 -11.51
C GLU A 124 8.54 7.99 -11.29
N VAL A 125 8.67 8.50 -10.06
CA VAL A 125 8.21 9.83 -9.67
C VAL A 125 9.41 10.65 -9.25
N ASP A 126 9.63 11.77 -9.92
CA ASP A 126 10.63 12.77 -9.55
C ASP A 126 9.98 13.94 -8.82
N ALA A 127 10.75 14.66 -8.01
CA ALA A 127 10.27 15.81 -7.26
C ALA A 127 9.72 16.93 -8.17
N ASP A 128 10.24 17.05 -9.39
CA ASP A 128 9.79 18.02 -10.39
C ASP A 128 8.55 17.54 -11.20
N ASP A 129 8.08 16.30 -10.99
CA ASP A 129 6.94 15.70 -11.68
C ASP A 129 5.88 15.15 -10.70
N LEU A 130 5.50 15.96 -9.71
CA LEU A 130 4.45 15.63 -8.75
C LEU A 130 3.06 16.18 -9.12
N ASP A 131 3.00 17.21 -9.97
CA ASP A 131 1.76 17.94 -10.29
C ASP A 131 0.62 17.02 -10.77
N TRP A 132 0.97 15.92 -11.44
CA TRP A 132 -0.01 14.98 -11.94
C TRP A 132 -0.68 14.17 -10.82
N LEU A 133 -0.01 13.89 -9.69
CA LEU A 133 -0.62 13.17 -8.55
C LEU A 133 -1.71 14.01 -7.86
N TYR A 134 -1.59 15.33 -7.92
CA TYR A 134 -2.58 16.27 -7.38
C TYR A 134 -3.76 16.50 -8.33
N SER A 135 -3.61 16.13 -9.60
CA SER A 135 -4.68 16.25 -10.59
C SER A 135 -5.72 15.13 -10.39
N PRO A 136 -7.01 15.36 -10.69
CA PRO A 136 -8.00 14.28 -10.65
C PRO A 136 -7.67 13.18 -11.68
N PRO A 137 -7.89 11.89 -11.35
CA PRO A 137 -7.68 10.82 -12.30
C PRO A 137 -8.63 10.94 -13.49
N THR A 138 -8.14 10.63 -14.69
CA THR A 138 -8.92 10.61 -15.93
C THR A 138 -9.82 9.38 -16.01
N ARG A 139 -9.40 8.28 -15.37
CA ARG A 139 -10.14 7.02 -15.31
C ARG A 139 -9.83 6.31 -14.00
N THR A 140 -10.87 5.71 -13.42
CA THR A 140 -10.80 4.94 -12.19
C THR A 140 -11.60 3.66 -12.36
N ALA A 141 -11.09 2.54 -11.85
CA ALA A 141 -11.83 1.30 -11.74
C ALA A 141 -11.42 0.55 -10.48
N THR A 142 -12.24 -0.40 -10.06
CA THR A 142 -11.96 -1.28 -8.93
C THR A 142 -12.00 -2.74 -9.35
N LEU A 143 -11.19 -3.57 -8.68
CA LEU A 143 -11.25 -5.02 -8.78
C LEU A 143 -11.02 -5.59 -7.38
N SER A 144 -11.84 -6.55 -6.96
CA SER A 144 -11.67 -7.23 -5.67
C SER A 144 -11.14 -8.65 -5.88
N ALA A 145 -10.10 -9.03 -5.14
CA ALA A 145 -9.54 -10.38 -5.14
C ALA A 145 -8.80 -10.65 -3.81
N GLU A 146 -8.86 -11.88 -3.31
CA GLU A 146 -8.14 -12.33 -2.11
C GLU A 146 -8.38 -11.45 -0.87
N LEU A 147 -9.65 -11.08 -0.62
CA LEU A 147 -10.05 -10.15 0.44
C LEU A 147 -9.48 -8.73 0.32
N CYS A 148 -8.84 -8.41 -0.80
CA CYS A 148 -8.34 -7.09 -1.13
C CYS A 148 -9.19 -6.42 -2.20
N GLU A 149 -9.37 -5.11 -2.08
CA GLU A 149 -9.92 -4.23 -3.11
C GLU A 149 -8.78 -3.40 -3.71
N TYR A 150 -8.63 -3.47 -5.02
CA TYR A 150 -7.65 -2.72 -5.79
C TYR A 150 -8.36 -1.57 -6.51
N SER A 151 -8.05 -0.34 -6.14
CA SER A 151 -8.48 0.89 -6.80
C SER A 151 -7.38 1.37 -7.74
N ILE A 152 -7.67 1.32 -9.04
CA ILE A 152 -6.71 1.65 -10.08
C ILE A 152 -7.11 2.98 -10.71
N GLN A 153 -6.16 3.89 -10.82
CA GLN A 153 -6.41 5.27 -11.20
C GLN A 153 -5.34 5.74 -12.19
N SER A 154 -5.73 6.19 -13.38
CA SER A 154 -4.81 6.78 -14.34
C SER A 154 -4.96 8.30 -14.38
N HIS A 155 -3.85 9.03 -14.46
CA HIS A 155 -3.84 10.49 -14.44
C HIS A 155 -3.49 11.13 -15.79
N ALA A 156 -3.16 10.30 -16.76
CA ALA A 156 -2.88 10.70 -18.13
C ALA A 156 -3.66 9.81 -19.10
N SER A 157 -3.70 10.20 -20.37
CA SER A 157 -4.14 9.34 -21.45
C SER A 157 -3.05 9.32 -22.52
N ASN A 158 -2.62 8.11 -22.85
CA ASN A 158 -1.70 7.80 -23.94
C ASN A 158 -1.97 6.35 -24.40
N GLU A 159 -1.38 5.94 -25.50
CA GLU A 159 -1.60 4.59 -26.07
C GLU A 159 -1.29 3.46 -25.07
N GLY A 160 -0.22 3.58 -24.28
CA GLY A 160 0.12 2.60 -23.25
C GLY A 160 -0.94 2.49 -22.15
N ILE A 161 -1.48 3.62 -21.69
CA ILE A 161 -2.55 3.66 -20.68
C ILE A 161 -3.87 3.10 -21.25
N GLU A 162 -4.21 3.42 -22.51
CA GLU A 162 -5.42 2.86 -23.14
C GLU A 162 -5.32 1.34 -23.35
N ASN A 163 -4.12 0.84 -23.70
CA ASN A 163 -3.85 -0.60 -23.78
C ASN A 163 -3.96 -1.26 -22.41
N PHE A 164 -3.38 -0.66 -21.37
CA PHE A 164 -3.54 -1.12 -19.99
C PHE A 164 -5.02 -1.25 -19.62
N TRP A 165 -5.83 -0.21 -19.85
CA TRP A 165 -7.25 -0.23 -19.53
C TRP A 165 -8.01 -1.30 -20.31
N THR A 166 -7.66 -1.51 -21.57
CA THR A 166 -8.26 -2.57 -22.40
C THR A 166 -7.98 -3.95 -21.82
N GLU A 167 -6.76 -4.23 -21.38
CA GLU A 167 -6.40 -5.52 -20.77
C GLU A 167 -7.00 -5.68 -19.36
N PHE A 168 -7.01 -4.61 -18.56
CA PHE A 168 -7.65 -4.59 -17.25
C PHE A 168 -9.16 -4.88 -17.35
N GLU A 169 -9.87 -4.23 -18.27
CA GLU A 169 -11.30 -4.43 -18.48
C GLU A 169 -11.62 -5.87 -18.91
N LYS A 170 -10.75 -6.51 -19.72
CA LYS A 170 -10.89 -7.92 -20.07
C LYS A 170 -10.71 -8.82 -18.85
N LEU A 171 -9.71 -8.54 -18.00
CA LEU A 171 -9.47 -9.30 -16.77
C LEU A 171 -10.66 -9.17 -15.81
N SER A 172 -11.12 -7.94 -15.56
CA SER A 172 -12.27 -7.64 -14.70
C SER A 172 -13.55 -8.31 -15.20
N ALA A 173 -13.87 -8.18 -16.49
CA ALA A 173 -15.07 -8.83 -17.06
C ALA A 173 -15.01 -10.37 -16.96
N LEU A 174 -13.81 -10.96 -17.12
CA LEU A 174 -13.62 -12.40 -16.95
C LEU A 174 -13.81 -12.84 -15.50
N TYR A 175 -13.29 -12.07 -14.55
CA TYR A 175 -13.47 -12.31 -13.12
C TYR A 175 -14.95 -12.23 -12.74
N ASP A 176 -15.61 -11.13 -13.04
CA ASP A 176 -17.02 -10.88 -12.70
C ASP A 176 -17.93 -12.00 -13.25
N SER A 177 -17.73 -12.38 -14.51
CA SER A 177 -18.51 -13.46 -15.14
C SER A 177 -18.34 -14.81 -14.43
N LYS A 178 -17.10 -15.15 -14.03
CA LYS A 178 -16.83 -16.40 -13.32
C LYS A 178 -17.34 -16.35 -11.89
N TYR A 179 -17.12 -15.23 -11.20
CA TYR A 179 -17.54 -15.02 -9.82
C TYR A 179 -19.07 -15.13 -9.72
N GLU A 180 -19.81 -14.41 -10.56
CA GLU A 180 -21.28 -14.46 -10.58
C GLU A 180 -21.80 -15.88 -10.81
N ARG A 181 -21.18 -16.62 -11.74
CA ARG A 181 -21.54 -18.03 -11.98
C ARG A 181 -21.28 -18.92 -10.76
N LEU A 182 -20.18 -18.71 -10.03
CA LEU A 182 -19.89 -19.46 -8.81
C LEU A 182 -20.81 -19.06 -7.66
N HIS A 183 -21.13 -17.77 -7.56
CA HIS A 183 -22.08 -17.25 -6.59
C HIS A 183 -23.48 -17.83 -6.80
N GLN A 184 -23.97 -17.88 -8.05
CA GLN A 184 -25.25 -18.52 -8.38
C GLN A 184 -25.26 -20.02 -8.00
N LYS A 185 -24.19 -20.75 -8.32
CA LYS A 185 -24.05 -22.15 -7.88
C LYS A 185 -24.08 -22.28 -6.36
N MET A 186 -23.47 -21.33 -5.64
CA MET A 186 -23.46 -21.33 -4.17
C MET A 186 -24.86 -21.14 -3.60
N VAL A 187 -25.65 -20.22 -4.17
CA VAL A 187 -27.04 -19.96 -3.76
C VAL A 187 -27.93 -21.19 -3.93
N GLU A 188 -27.68 -22.00 -4.97
CA GLU A 188 -28.44 -23.21 -5.29
C GLU A 188 -27.90 -24.49 -4.63
N ALA A 189 -26.70 -24.43 -4.04
CA ALA A 189 -25.99 -25.58 -3.53
C ALA A 189 -26.59 -26.12 -2.21
N ASP A 190 -26.54 -27.45 -2.05
CA ASP A 190 -26.69 -28.06 -0.73
C ASP A 190 -25.37 -28.00 0.06
N HIS A 191 -25.43 -28.33 1.36
CA HIS A 191 -24.25 -28.29 2.24
C HIS A 191 -23.09 -29.16 1.77
N SER A 192 -23.35 -30.21 0.97
CA SER A 192 -22.28 -31.10 0.49
C SER A 192 -21.49 -30.50 -0.68
N GLN A 193 -22.04 -29.48 -1.35
CA GLN A 193 -21.43 -28.81 -2.50
C GLN A 193 -20.76 -27.48 -2.15
N THR A 194 -21.17 -26.83 -1.06
CA THR A 194 -20.65 -25.54 -0.58
C THR A 194 -19.12 -25.50 -0.51
N ASP A 195 -18.49 -26.51 0.10
CA ASP A 195 -17.04 -26.57 0.26
C ASP A 195 -16.29 -26.61 -1.08
N ALA A 196 -16.86 -27.28 -2.08
CA ALA A 196 -16.24 -27.37 -3.40
C ALA A 196 -16.31 -26.03 -4.14
N ILE A 197 -17.44 -25.33 -4.03
CA ILE A 197 -17.64 -24.01 -4.65
C ILE A 197 -16.77 -22.96 -3.97
N ASN A 198 -16.68 -22.96 -2.63
CA ASN A 198 -15.77 -22.08 -1.88
C ASN A 198 -14.32 -22.24 -2.35
N ARG A 199 -13.84 -23.48 -2.53
CA ARG A 199 -12.49 -23.74 -3.08
C ARG A 199 -12.33 -23.26 -4.52
N GLU A 200 -13.38 -23.26 -5.32
CA GLU A 200 -13.34 -22.74 -6.69
C GLU A 200 -13.31 -21.21 -6.71
N MET A 201 -14.06 -20.55 -5.81
CA MET A 201 -14.04 -19.10 -5.61
C MET A 201 -12.67 -18.63 -5.13
N GLN A 202 -12.10 -19.28 -4.12
CA GLN A 202 -10.76 -18.95 -3.61
C GLN A 202 -9.70 -19.06 -4.72
N ARG A 203 -9.72 -20.14 -5.51
CA ARG A 203 -8.79 -20.28 -6.65
C ARG A 203 -8.98 -19.22 -7.72
N LEU A 204 -10.23 -18.78 -7.95
CA LEU A 204 -10.50 -17.70 -8.89
C LEU A 204 -9.89 -16.38 -8.39
N GLU A 205 -10.02 -16.09 -7.10
CA GLU A 205 -9.41 -14.93 -6.46
C GLU A 205 -7.88 -14.98 -6.56
N GLU A 206 -7.26 -16.09 -6.17
CA GLU A 206 -5.80 -16.32 -6.28
C GLU A 206 -5.29 -16.12 -7.72
N GLN A 207 -5.98 -16.70 -8.71
CA GLN A 207 -5.61 -16.54 -10.12
C GLN A 207 -5.77 -15.10 -10.62
N THR A 208 -6.78 -14.40 -10.13
CA THR A 208 -7.06 -13.02 -10.54
C THR A 208 -6.03 -12.06 -9.95
N SER A 209 -5.68 -12.26 -8.69
CA SER A 209 -4.59 -11.55 -8.01
C SER A 209 -3.27 -11.69 -8.78
N VAL A 210 -2.86 -12.92 -9.11
CA VAL A 210 -1.64 -13.18 -9.90
C VAL A 210 -1.70 -12.53 -11.30
N HIS A 211 -2.83 -12.61 -12.00
CA HIS A 211 -2.94 -11.96 -13.31
C HIS A 211 -2.93 -10.43 -13.22
N LEU A 212 -3.51 -9.86 -12.16
CA LEU A 212 -3.44 -8.43 -11.92
C LEU A 212 -2.00 -7.99 -11.67
N GLU A 213 -1.25 -8.70 -10.81
CA GLU A 213 0.17 -8.38 -10.57
C GLU A 213 1.01 -8.45 -11.86
N ILE A 214 0.82 -9.48 -12.68
CA ILE A 214 1.48 -9.60 -13.98
C ILE A 214 1.13 -8.39 -14.85
N LEU A 215 -0.16 -8.07 -14.96
CA LEU A 215 -0.62 -6.92 -15.74
C LEU A 215 0.03 -5.63 -15.23
N LEU A 216 -0.01 -5.34 -13.94
CA LEU A 216 0.60 -4.14 -13.35
C LEU A 216 2.11 -4.06 -13.67
N SER A 217 2.82 -5.18 -13.63
CA SER A 217 4.26 -5.24 -13.92
C SER A 217 4.61 -4.94 -15.38
N GLU A 218 3.74 -5.30 -16.33
CA GLU A 218 3.96 -5.04 -17.77
C GLU A 218 3.85 -3.55 -18.13
N TYR A 219 3.19 -2.77 -17.27
CA TYR A 219 2.87 -1.36 -17.48
C TYR A 219 3.60 -0.42 -16.51
N ILE A 220 4.69 -0.89 -15.89
CA ILE A 220 5.65 -0.03 -15.20
C ILE A 220 6.15 1.08 -16.15
N GLY A 221 6.27 2.29 -15.63
CA GLY A 221 6.57 3.54 -16.34
C GLY A 221 5.34 4.37 -16.68
N LEU A 222 4.12 3.91 -16.39
CA LEU A 222 2.89 4.66 -16.66
C LEU A 222 2.37 5.41 -15.44
N LYS A 223 1.77 6.59 -15.66
CA LYS A 223 1.13 7.42 -14.61
C LYS A 223 -0.19 6.82 -14.12
N ILE A 224 -0.07 5.65 -13.51
CA ILE A 224 -1.13 4.85 -12.89
C ILE A 224 -0.80 4.71 -11.41
N VAL A 225 -1.78 4.99 -10.57
CA VAL A 225 -1.75 4.76 -9.12
C VAL A 225 -2.66 3.57 -8.82
N VAL A 226 -2.14 2.60 -8.10
CA VAL A 226 -2.87 1.44 -7.60
C VAL A 226 -2.92 1.55 -6.09
N ILE A 227 -4.12 1.47 -5.53
CA ILE A 227 -4.36 1.57 -4.10
C ILE A 227 -5.04 0.28 -3.68
N THR A 228 -4.42 -0.44 -2.78
CA THR A 228 -4.90 -1.73 -2.32
C THR A 228 -5.43 -1.58 -0.90
N PHE A 229 -6.61 -2.12 -0.65
CA PHE A 229 -7.18 -2.24 0.69
C PHE A 229 -7.50 -3.70 0.98
N CYS A 230 -6.78 -4.31 1.92
CA CYS A 230 -7.04 -5.68 2.31
C CYS A 230 -7.87 -5.75 3.60
N SER A 231 -8.84 -6.66 3.63
CA SER A 231 -9.57 -7.03 4.83
C SER A 231 -9.07 -8.38 5.36
N CYS A 232 -8.92 -8.48 6.68
CA CYS A 232 -8.52 -9.70 7.39
C CYS A 232 -9.73 -10.40 8.02
#